data_AF-A0A920KDI9-F1
#
_entry.id   AF-A0A920KDI9-F1
#
_cell.length_a   1.000
_cell.length_b   1.000
_cell.length_c   1.000
_cell.angle_alpha   90.00
_cell.angle_beta   90.00
_cell.angle_gamma   90.00
#
_symmetry.space_group_name_H-M   'P 1'
#
loop_
_entity.id
_entity.type
_entity.pdbx_description
1 polymer ?
#
loop_
_entity_poly.entity_id
_entity_poly.type
_entity_poly.pdbx_seq_one_letter_code
_entity_poly.pdbx_strand_id
1 'polypeptide(L)' 'MDLNQFTTKSQEVISNAQQLTLTNGNQAIENTHILSAIIEVDQNVFPHVAKKIGC' A
#
# COMPACT_ATOMS: atom_id res chain seq x y z
N MET A 1 2.14 13.50 7.05
CA MET A 1 2.13 12.22 7.78
C MET A 1 3.53 12.00 8.35
N ASP A 2 3.67 11.57 9.61
CA ASP A 2 4.97 11.12 10.15
C ASP A 2 5.10 9.61 9.93
N LEU A 3 6.04 9.20 9.07
CA LEU A 3 6.21 7.80 8.68
C LEU A 3 6.87 6.95 9.78
N ASN A 4 7.55 7.60 10.73
CA ASN A 4 8.25 6.91 11.83
C ASN A 4 7.29 6.24 12.82
N GLN A 5 6.01 6.65 12.80
CA GLN A 5 4.96 6.08 13.65
C GLN A 5 4.36 4.78 13.08
N PHE A 6 4.76 4.37 11.87
CA PHE A 6 4.30 3.13 11.26
C PHE A 6 5.35 2.03 11.28
N THR A 7 4.88 0.79 11.14
CA THR A 7 5.77 -0.37 10.99
C THR A 7 6.62 -0.24 9.72
N THR A 8 7.78 -0.91 9.69
CA THR A 8 8.65 -0.95 8.52
C THR A 8 7.91 -1.39 7.26
N LYS A 9 7.01 -2.37 7.37
CA LYS A 9 6.21 -2.87 6.24
C LYS A 9 5.22 -1.82 5.72
N SER A 10 4.61 -1.05 6.61
CA SER A 10 3.76 0.08 6.22
C SER A 10 4.56 1.19 5.53
N GLN A 11 5.80 1.46 5.96
CA GLN A 11 6.67 2.43 5.31
C GLN A 11 7.07 1.98 3.89
N GLU A 12 7.31 0.69 3.70
CA GLU A 12 7.56 0.07 2.39
C GLU A 12 6.34 0.21 1.46
N VAL A 13 5.13 -0.06 1.96
CA VAL A 13 3.87 0.15 1.24
C VAL A 13 3.73 1.60 0.77
N ILE A 14 4.00 2.59 1.62
CA ILE A 14 3.89 4.00 1.23
C ILE A 14 4.93 4.36 0.16
N SER A 15 6.13 3.80 0.24
CA SER A 15 7.19 4.00 -0.77
C SER A 15 6.80 3.39 -2.12
N ASN A 16 6.27 2.17 -2.13
CA ASN A 16 5.76 1.53 -3.35
C ASN A 16 4.56 2.29 -3.93
N ALA A 17 3.62 2.76 -3.10
CA ALA A 17 2.48 3.58 -3.56
C ALA A 17 2.92 4.89 -4.24
N GLN A 18 4.01 5.51 -3.77
CA GLN A 18 4.61 6.67 -4.44
C GLN A 18 5.18 6.30 -5.81
N GLN A 19 5.87 5.16 -5.91
CA GLN A 19 6.38 4.68 -7.20
C GLN A 19 5.23 4.42 -8.18
N LEU A 20 4.18 3.72 -7.74
CA LEU A 20 2.98 3.46 -8.56
C LEU A 20 2.31 4.75 -9.03
N THR A 21 2.26 5.77 -8.17
CA THR A 21 1.73 7.09 -8.53
C THR A 21 2.53 7.71 -9.68
N LEU A 22 3.87 7.70 -9.58
CA LEU A 22 4.76 8.24 -10.61
C LEU A 22 4.68 7.45 -11.91
N THR A 23 4.69 6.12 -11.85
CA THR A 23 4.62 5.26 -13.04
C THR A 23 3.30 5.41 -13.78
N ASN A 24 2.21 5.67 -13.04
CA ASN A 24 0.89 5.87 -13.63
C ASN A 24 0.67 7.32 -14.10
N GLY A 25 1.66 8.21 -13.95
CA GLY A 25 1.56 9.62 -14.35
C GLY A 25 0.61 10.46 -13.49
N ASN A 26 0.24 9.95 -12.32
CA ASN A 26 -0.69 10.62 -11.42
C ASN A 26 0.04 11.66 -10.57
N GLN A 27 -0.59 12.81 -10.34
CA GLN A 27 0.04 13.92 -9.61
C GLN A 27 0.01 13.73 -8.09
N ALA A 28 -0.86 12.85 -7.59
CA ALA A 28 -1.06 12.61 -6.18
C ALA A 28 -1.26 11.12 -5.91
N ILE A 29 -0.88 10.70 -4.69
CA ILE A 29 -1.19 9.36 -4.22
C ILE A 29 -2.69 9.28 -3.96
N GLU A 30 -3.33 8.29 -4.57
CA GLU A 30 -4.74 7.96 -4.35
C GLU A 30 -4.87 6.66 -3.57
N ASN A 31 -6.06 6.40 -3.03
CA ASN A 31 -6.36 5.19 -2.27
C ASN A 31 -6.08 3.91 -3.09
N THR A 32 -6.25 3.97 -4.41
CA THR A 32 -5.95 2.88 -5.34
C THR A 32 -4.47 2.50 -5.32
N HIS A 33 -3.55 3.48 -5.35
CA HIS A 33 -2.11 3.21 -5.29
C HIS A 33 -1.69 2.58 -3.96
N ILE A 34 -2.28 3.05 -2.85
CA ILE A 34 -2.01 2.48 -1.52
C ILE A 34 -2.50 1.03 -1.46
N LEU A 35 -3.72 0.76 -1.93
CA LEU A 35 -4.27 -0.59 -1.95
C LEU A 35 -3.46 -1.53 -2.84
N SER A 36 -3.08 -1.09 -4.05
CA SER A 36 -2.20 -1.86 -4.94
C SER A 36 -0.86 -2.17 -4.27
N ALA A 37 -0.23 -1.18 -3.62
CA ALA A 37 1.02 -1.38 -2.90
C ALA A 37 0.86 -2.37 -1.72
N ILE A 38 -0.26 -2.34 -0.99
CA ILE A 38 -0.55 -3.31 0.07
C ILE A 38 -0.64 -4.73 -0.51
N ILE A 39 -1.32 -4.89 -1.66
CA ILE A 39 -1.48 -6.19 -2.33
C ILE A 39 -0.12 -6.73 -2.79
N GLU A 40 0.76 -5.87 -3.31
CA GLU A 40 2.08 -6.26 -3.81
C GLU A 40 3.07 -6.57 -2.67
N VAL A 41 3.14 -5.70 -1.66
CA VAL A 41 4.14 -5.76 -0.58
C VAL A 41 3.71 -6.70 0.56
N ASP A 42 2.41 -6.74 0.88
CA ASP A 42 1.91 -7.51 2.02
C ASP A 42 1.24 -8.83 1.66
N GLN A 43 2.09 -9.84 1.41
CA GLN A 43 1.67 -11.22 1.14
C GLN A 43 1.09 -11.98 2.34
N ASN A 44 1.06 -11.39 3.55
CA ASN A 44 0.66 -12.10 4.78
C ASN A 44 -0.65 -11.57 5.37
N VAL A 45 -0.71 -10.26 5.68
CA VAL A 45 -1.84 -9.70 6.41
C VAL A 45 -3.00 -9.40 5.47
N PHE A 46 -2.72 -8.87 4.28
CA PHE A 46 -3.77 -8.53 3.32
C PHE A 46 -4.61 -9.75 2.92
N PRO A 47 -4.06 -10.91 2.53
CA PRO A 47 -4.86 -12.09 2.21
C PRO A 47 -5.71 -12.58 3.38
N HIS A 48 -5.19 -12.49 4.61
CA HIS A 48 -5.94 -12.88 5.80
C HIS A 48 -7.16 -11.97 6.04
N VAL A 49 -6.98 -10.66 5.90
CA VAL A 49 -8.05 -9.67 6.06
C VAL A 49 -9.05 -9.77 4.91
N ALA A 50 -8.58 -9.85 3.66
CA ALA A 50 -9.41 -10.01 2.46
C ALA A 50 -10.35 -11.23 2.58
N LYS A 51 -9.79 -12.38 2.97
CA LYS A 51 -10.58 -13.60 3.22
C LYS A 51 -11.64 -13.41 4.29
N LYS A 52 -11.35 -12.65 5.35
CA LYS A 52 -12.29 -12.39 6.44
C LYS A 52 -13.45 -11.48 6.03
N ILE A 53 -13.22 -10.59 5.07
CA ILE A 53 -14.25 -9.69 4.52
C ILE A 53 -14.98 -10.29 3.28
N GLY A 54 -14.63 -11.51 2.87
CA GLY A 54 -15.29 -12.21 1.76
C GLY A 54 -14.75 -11.84 0.38
N CYS A 55 -13.53 -11.28 0.31
CA CYS A 55 -12.79 -11.05 -0.93
C CYS A 55 -11.81 -12.19 -1.21
#